data_AF-A0A9D4EEK8-F1
#
_entry.id   AF-A0A9D4EEK8-F1
#
_cell.length_a   1.000
_cell.length_b   1.000
_cell.length_c   1.000
_cell.angle_alpha   90.00
_cell.angle_beta   90.00
_cell.angle_gamma   90.00
#
_symmetry.space_group_name_H-M   'P 1'
#
loop_
_entity.id
_entity.type
_entity.pdbx_description
1 polymer ?
#
loop_
_entity_poly.entity_id
_entity_poly.type
_entity_poly.pdbx_seq_one_letter_code
_entity_poly.pdbx_strand_id
1 'polypeptide(L)'
;MNEVINTVRVEELSRISETEFCEAQAEEYEFKLLHGWLMYHVTPSEGELFLAGATEKFYWINRTCFTMKEGLIYRLDPESGLEQLLVPKNLRAPVLSYHHDIPLAGH
;
A
#
# COMPACT_ATOMS: atom_id res chain seq x y z
N MET A 1 16.28 9.97 4.43
CA MET A 1 15.25 9.37 5.29
C MET A 1 14.81 8.11 4.60
N ASN A 2 14.92 6.94 5.25
CA ASN A 2 14.38 5.70 4.70
C ASN A 2 12.86 5.76 4.88
N GLU A 3 12.12 5.98 3.80
CA GLU A 3 10.67 5.87 3.84
C GLU A 3 10.30 4.40 4.06
N VAL A 4 9.67 4.13 5.21
CA VAL A 4 9.19 2.80 5.56
C VAL A 4 7.87 2.58 4.82
N ILE A 5 7.85 1.62 3.89
CA ILE A 5 6.60 1.19 3.27
C ILE A 5 5.80 0.44 4.32
N ASN A 6 4.59 0.92 4.61
CA ASN A 6 3.70 0.25 5.54
C ASN A 6 2.91 -0.80 4.77
N THR A 7 3.22 -2.07 5.00
CA THR A 7 2.54 -3.20 4.39
C THR A 7 2.17 -4.23 5.43
N VAL A 8 1.09 -4.98 5.21
CA VAL A 8 0.66 -6.09 6.09
C VAL A 8 0.35 -7.34 5.29
N ARG A 9 0.47 -8.52 5.90
CA ARG A 9 0.05 -9.75 5.24
C ARG A 9 -1.47 -9.82 5.18
N VAL A 10 -2.00 -10.34 4.08
CA VAL A 10 -3.45 -10.44 3.86
C VAL A 10 -4.12 -11.28 4.94
N GLU A 11 -3.44 -12.34 5.40
CA GLU A 11 -3.92 -13.27 6.44
C GLU A 11 -4.13 -12.59 7.81
N GLU A 12 -3.58 -11.38 8.01
CA GLU A 12 -3.66 -10.64 9.27
C GLU A 12 -4.84 -9.63 9.28
N LEU A 13 -5.56 -9.48 8.15
CA LEU A 13 -6.72 -8.60 8.03
C LEU A 13 -8.01 -9.36 8.35
N SER A 14 -8.35 -9.42 9.65
CA SER A 14 -9.62 -10.02 10.10
C SER A 14 -10.72 -9.01 10.40
N ARG A 15 -10.41 -7.70 10.43
CA ARG A 15 -11.31 -6.66 10.97
C ARG A 15 -11.63 -5.50 10.02
N ILE A 16 -10.94 -5.36 8.89
CA ILE A 16 -11.22 -4.37 7.85
C ILE A 16 -11.66 -5.14 6.59
N SER A 17 -12.78 -4.76 5.99
CA SER A 17 -13.25 -5.38 4.76
C SER A 17 -12.36 -5.01 3.57
N GLU A 18 -12.25 -5.91 2.58
CA GLU A 18 -11.50 -5.64 1.34
C GLU A 18 -12.03 -4.40 0.62
N THR A 19 -13.36 -4.18 0.63
CA THR A 19 -13.99 -2.99 0.05
C THR A 19 -13.51 -1.70 0.73
N GLU A 20 -13.54 -1.65 2.06
CA GLU A 20 -13.06 -0.48 2.82
C GLU A 20 -11.57 -0.22 2.56
N PHE A 21 -10.77 -1.27 2.44
CA PHE A 21 -9.36 -1.16 2.11
C PHE A 21 -9.12 -0.63 0.69
N CYS A 22 -9.91 -1.11 -0.27
CA CYS A 22 -9.85 -0.67 -1.67
C CYS A 22 -10.21 0.82 -1.79
N GLU A 23 -11.29 1.24 -1.13
CA GLU A 23 -11.71 2.64 -1.10
C GLU A 23 -10.62 3.53 -0.48
N ALA A 24 -10.08 3.12 0.67
CA ALA A 24 -9.01 3.87 1.34
C ALA A 24 -7.72 3.97 0.50
N GLN A 25 -7.35 2.92 -0.24
CA GLN A 25 -6.20 2.96 -1.15
C GLN A 25 -6.47 3.86 -2.37
N ALA A 26 -7.69 3.84 -2.91
CA ALA A 26 -8.07 4.67 -4.05
C ALA A 26 -8.10 6.16 -3.70
N GLU A 27 -8.47 6.51 -2.46
CA GLU A 27 -8.51 7.88 -1.95
C GLU A 27 -7.14 8.40 -1.45
N GLU A 28 -6.15 7.53 -1.25
CA GLU A 28 -4.82 7.92 -0.81
C GLU A 28 -4.10 8.71 -1.91
N TYR A 29 -4.01 10.03 -1.71
CA TYR A 29 -3.38 10.94 -2.65
C TYR A 29 -1.96 10.49 -3.03
N GLU A 30 -1.19 9.96 -2.06
CA GLU A 30 0.19 9.52 -2.33
C GLU A 30 0.28 8.31 -3.26
N PHE A 31 -0.82 7.57 -3.46
CA PHE A 31 -0.86 6.41 -4.34
C PHE A 31 -1.32 6.78 -5.75
N LYS A 32 -1.71 8.03 -6.01
CA LYS A 32 -2.33 8.44 -7.27
C LYS A 32 -1.51 8.07 -8.51
N LEU A 33 -0.21 8.35 -8.50
CA LEU A 33 0.69 8.01 -9.61
C LEU A 33 0.83 6.49 -9.79
N LEU A 34 0.95 5.77 -8.66
CA LEU A 34 1.07 4.31 -8.67
C LEU A 34 -0.23 3.65 -9.17
N HIS A 35 -1.38 4.13 -8.72
CA HIS A 35 -2.69 3.65 -9.12
C HIS A 35 -2.92 3.89 -10.62
N GLY A 36 -2.55 5.07 -11.14
CA GLY A 36 -2.62 5.37 -12.58
C GLY A 36 -1.80 4.40 -13.43
N TRP A 37 -0.62 4.02 -12.96
CA TRP A 37 0.23 3.03 -13.61
C TRP A 37 -0.37 1.62 -13.57
N LEU A 38 -0.81 1.17 -12.39
CA LEU A 38 -1.30 -0.19 -12.18
C LEU A 38 -2.63 -0.47 -12.89
N MET A 39 -3.55 0.49 -12.91
CA MET A 39 -4.85 0.35 -13.59
C MET A 39 -4.80 0.62 -15.09
N TYR A 40 -4.07 1.67 -15.50
CA TYR A 40 -4.21 2.24 -16.84
C TYR A 40 -2.92 2.24 -17.65
N HIS A 41 -1.81 1.73 -17.09
CA HIS A 41 -0.47 1.80 -17.69
C HIS A 41 -0.04 3.23 -18.06
N VAL A 42 -0.53 4.22 -17.32
CA VAL A 42 -0.21 5.64 -17.54
C VAL A 42 1.11 5.99 -16.88
N THR A 43 2.01 6.57 -17.66
CA THR A 43 3.26 7.15 -17.17
C THR A 43 3.06 8.65 -16.93
N PRO A 44 3.31 9.18 -15.72
CA PRO A 44 3.27 10.60 -15.47
C PRO A 44 4.38 11.32 -16.24
N SER A 45 4.08 12.55 -16.66
CA SER A 45 5.06 13.45 -17.26
C SER A 45 6.15 13.85 -16.27
N GLU A 46 7.27 14.36 -16.79
CA GLU A 46 8.35 14.90 -15.94
C GLU A 46 7.87 16.05 -15.06
N GLY A 47 6.95 16.88 -15.55
CA GLY A 47 6.35 17.98 -14.77
C GLY A 47 5.51 17.48 -13.60
N GLU A 48 4.70 16.45 -13.81
CA GLU A 48 3.94 15.79 -12.74
C GLU A 48 4.87 15.16 -11.72
N LEU A 49 5.89 14.43 -12.17
CA LEU A 49 6.90 13.87 -11.29
C LEU A 49 7.67 14.94 -10.53
N PHE A 50 8.00 16.08 -11.15
CA PHE A 50 8.70 17.16 -10.46
C PHE A 50 7.88 17.73 -9.30
N LEU A 51 6.58 17.94 -9.52
CA LEU A 51 5.63 18.49 -8.55
C LEU A 51 5.20 17.50 -7.47
N ALA A 52 5.35 16.19 -7.71
CA ALA A 52 4.97 15.15 -6.77
C ALA A 52 5.75 15.20 -5.45
N GLY A 53 5.09 14.80 -4.37
CA GLY A 53 5.72 14.65 -3.05
C GLY A 53 6.81 13.56 -3.04
N ALA A 54 7.62 13.54 -1.98
CA ALA A 54 8.67 12.54 -1.81
C ALA A 54 8.08 11.11 -1.84
N THR A 55 6.99 10.87 -1.11
CA THR A 55 6.32 9.57 -1.04
C THR A 55 5.76 9.11 -2.40
N GLU A 56 5.11 10.01 -3.14
CA GLU A 56 4.58 9.71 -4.48
C GLU A 56 5.71 9.31 -5.43
N LYS A 57 6.81 10.08 -5.41
CA LYS A 57 8.03 9.77 -6.18
C LYS A 57 8.61 8.42 -5.78
N PHE A 58 8.65 8.13 -4.48
CA PHE A 58 9.13 6.87 -3.96
C PHE A 58 8.32 5.69 -4.51
N TYR A 59 6.97 5.77 -4.47
CA TYR A 59 6.12 4.74 -5.05
C TYR A 59 6.31 4.61 -6.56
N TRP A 60 6.42 5.73 -7.27
CA TRP A 60 6.66 5.73 -8.72
C TRP A 60 8.01 5.08 -9.10
N ILE A 61 9.08 5.41 -8.39
CA ILE A 61 10.42 4.84 -8.63
C ILE A 61 10.40 3.32 -8.42
N ASN A 62 9.71 2.87 -7.37
CA ASN A 62 9.61 1.47 -7.01
C ASN A 62 8.38 0.75 -7.61
N ARG A 63 7.70 1.35 -8.60
CA ARG A 63 6.40 0.87 -9.12
C ARG A 63 6.37 -0.59 -9.57
N THR A 64 7.51 -1.13 -10.01
CA THR A 64 7.66 -2.54 -10.44
C THR A 64 7.61 -3.54 -9.29
N CYS A 65 7.75 -3.08 -8.05
CA CYS A 65 7.59 -3.89 -6.85
C CYS A 65 6.13 -3.98 -6.40
N PHE A 66 5.19 -3.38 -7.14
CA PHE A 66 3.79 -3.37 -6.79
C PHE A 66 2.94 -4.05 -7.87
N THR A 67 1.84 -4.64 -7.43
CA THR A 67 0.83 -5.26 -8.28
C THR A 67 -0.56 -4.88 -7.78
N MET A 68 -1.55 -4.96 -8.66
CA MET A 68 -2.95 -4.77 -8.29
C MET A 68 -3.74 -6.05 -8.55
N LYS A 69 -4.53 -6.47 -7.57
CA LYS A 69 -5.46 -7.61 -7.67
C LYS A 69 -6.78 -7.20 -7.05
N GLU A 70 -7.87 -7.39 -7.79
CA GLU A 70 -9.23 -7.12 -7.29
C GLU A 70 -9.40 -5.69 -6.73
N GLY A 71 -8.70 -4.71 -7.32
CA GLY A 71 -8.71 -3.31 -6.89
C GLY A 71 -7.73 -2.96 -5.76
N LEU A 72 -7.13 -3.96 -5.11
CA LEU A 72 -6.18 -3.78 -4.02
C LEU A 72 -4.74 -3.76 -4.51
N ILE A 73 -3.94 -2.86 -3.95
CA ILE A 73 -2.51 -2.69 -4.22
C ILE A 73 -1.71 -3.52 -3.23
N TYR A 74 -0.85 -4.39 -3.77
CA TYR A 74 0.09 -5.22 -3.04
C TYR A 74 1.52 -4.84 -3.40
N ARG A 75 2.42 -4.95 -2.44
CA ARG A 75 3.86 -4.96 -2.64
C ARG A 75 4.34 -6.41 -2.69
N LEU A 76 5.20 -6.71 -3.65
CA LEU A 76 5.97 -7.95 -3.67
C LEU A 76 7.23 -7.75 -2.83
N ASP A 77 7.35 -8.55 -1.78
CA ASP A 77 8.55 -8.57 -0.95
C ASP A 77 9.70 -9.25 -1.74
N PRO A 78 10.82 -8.57 -1.98
CA PRO A 78 11.89 -9.11 -2.83
C PRO A 78 12.65 -10.28 -2.18
N GLU A 79 12.59 -10.42 -0.85
CA GLU A 79 13.32 -11.47 -0.13
C GLU A 79 12.51 -12.76 -0.02
N SER A 80 11.24 -12.66 0.35
CA SER A 80 10.33 -13.79 0.54
C SER A 80 9.48 -14.13 -0.69
N GLY A 81 9.35 -13.21 -1.64
CA GLY A 81 8.44 -13.34 -2.78
C GLY A 81 6.96 -13.26 -2.40
N LEU A 82 6.66 -12.97 -1.13
CA LEU A 82 5.28 -12.89 -0.63
C LEU A 82 4.65 -11.54 -0.94
N GLU A 83 3.34 -11.56 -1.13
CA GLU A 83 2.54 -10.36 -1.32
C GLU A 83 2.14 -9.76 0.02
N GLN A 84 2.32 -8.45 0.14
CA GLN A 84 1.95 -7.68 1.32
C GLN A 84 1.03 -6.54 0.89
N LEU A 85 -0.12 -6.40 1.53
CA LEU A 85 -1.09 -5.36 1.22
C LEU A 85 -0.52 -4.00 1.60
N LEU A 86 -0.60 -3.02 0.68
CA LEU A 86 -0.10 -1.67 0.91
C LEU A 86 -1.08 -0.89 1.80
N VAL A 87 -0.62 -0.36 2.94
CA VAL A 87 -1.51 0.28 3.91
C VAL A 87 -1.58 1.80 3.69
N PRO A 88 -2.75 2.36 3.33
CA PRO A 88 -2.94 3.81 3.22
C PRO A 88 -2.83 4.47 4.60
N LYS A 89 -2.48 5.76 4.66
CA LYS A 89 -2.15 6.46 5.92
C LYS A 89 -3.26 6.40 6.96
N ASN A 90 -4.50 6.57 6.53
CA ASN A 90 -5.68 6.54 7.38
C ASN A 90 -5.90 5.16 8.04
N LEU A 91 -5.44 4.08 7.43
CA LEU A 91 -5.57 2.72 7.97
C LEU A 91 -4.35 2.26 8.79
N ARG A 92 -3.24 3.00 8.79
CA ARG A 92 -2.02 2.59 9.53
C ARG A 92 -2.26 2.39 11.02
N ALA A 93 -2.91 3.34 11.69
CA ALA A 93 -3.16 3.24 13.13
C ALA A 93 -4.15 2.11 13.50
N PRO A 94 -5.31 1.97 12.82
CA PRO A 94 -6.19 0.82 13.00
C PRO A 94 -5.49 -0.53 12.78
N VAL A 95 -4.75 -0.65 11.68
CA VAL A 95 -4.01 -1.86 11.34
C VAL A 95 -3.00 -2.21 12.44
N LEU A 96 -2.18 -1.25 12.89
CA LEU A 96 -1.24 -1.48 13.99
C LEU A 96 -1.96 -1.88 15.28
N SER A 97 -3.08 -1.23 15.61
CA SER A 97 -3.89 -1.59 16.77
C SER A 97 -4.35 -3.04 16.71
N TYR A 98 -4.75 -3.56 15.55
CA TYR A 98 -5.20 -4.94 15.41
C TYR A 98 -4.07 -5.97 15.55
N HIS A 99 -2.83 -5.61 15.20
CA HIS A 99 -1.66 -6.47 15.45
C HIS A 99 -1.33 -6.55 16.95
N HIS A 100 -1.66 -5.50 17.73
CA HIS A 100 -1.48 -5.50 19.19
C HIS A 100 -2.66 -6.11 19.96
N ASP A 101 -3.82 -6.26 19.30
CA ASP A 101 -5.06 -6.79 19.89
C ASP A 101 -5.21 -8.31 19.69
N ILE A 102 -4.12 -9.01 19.34
CA ILE A 102 -4.04 -10.46 19.51
C ILE A 102 -3.99 -10.68 21.03
N PRO A 103 -5.02 -11.24 21.69
CA PRO A 103 -4.80 -11.76 23.02
C PRO A 103 -3.73 -12.83 22.84
N LEU A 104 -2.53 -12.57 23.37
CA LEU A 104 -1.52 -13.60 23.55
C LEU A 104 -2.27 -14.82 24.09
N ALA A 105 -2.43 -15.83 23.25
CA ALA A 105 -2.75 -17.19 23.66
C ALA A 105 -1.51 -17.69 24.42
N GLY A 106 -1.29 -17.10 25.60
CA GLY A 106 -0.46 -17.64 26.65
C GLY A 106 -1.33 -18.65 27.38
N HIS A 107 -1.26 -19.88 26.89
CA HIS A 107 -1.66 -21.05 27.64
C HIS A 107 -0.65 -21.33 28.75
#